data_AF-A0A1T4QVQ6-F1
#
_entry.id   AF-A0A1T4QVQ6-F1
#
_cell.length_a   1.000
_cell.length_b   1.000
_cell.length_c   1.000
_cell.angle_alpha   90.00
_cell.angle_beta   90.00
_cell.angle_gamma   90.00
#
_symmetry.space_group_name_H-M   'P 1'
#
loop_
_entity.id
_entity.type
_entity.pdbx_description
1 polymer ?
#
loop_
_entity_poly.entity_id
_entity_poly.type
_entity_poly.pdbx_seq_one_letter_code
_entity_poly.pdbx_strand_id
1 'polypeptide(L)'
;MFTNDLAEVIAIEGRILSVQPLGNRGGVKPPIIHGVPLGLNGIDNFYNDVVIKIGSIVPIFYTTSDISNFLIRNNKDVTSTRENSYNSCFALPFTFSKESLSIPIPSELKEVGNKKFIGNLNHEGSQLSTEEIKSETDVKAESISLKGHDHNYTTPAHAAGTGATTPPNE
;
A
#
# COMPACT_ATOMS: atom_id res chain seq x y z
N MET A 1 -10.12 23.85 17.29
CA MET A 1 -10.97 22.68 16.99
C MET A 1 -10.46 22.12 15.68
N PHE A 2 -9.87 20.92 15.66
CA PHE A 2 -9.48 20.28 14.39
C PHE A 2 -10.76 19.96 13.64
N THR A 3 -11.02 20.66 12.55
CA THR A 3 -12.07 20.29 11.61
C THR A 3 -11.49 19.26 10.64
N ASN A 4 -12.33 18.32 10.22
CA ASN A 4 -12.03 17.39 9.14
C ASN A 4 -13.21 17.39 8.17
N ASP A 5 -12.96 16.98 6.94
CA ASP A 5 -14.00 16.76 5.94
C ASP A 5 -13.63 15.55 5.07
N LEU A 6 -14.60 15.05 4.31
CA LEU A 6 -14.35 14.14 3.21
C LEU A 6 -14.27 14.94 1.91
N ALA A 7 -13.32 14.61 1.07
CA ALA A 7 -13.12 15.28 -0.21
C ALA A 7 -12.85 14.30 -1.34
N GLU A 8 -13.35 14.62 -2.52
CA GLU A 8 -13.04 13.92 -3.75
C GLU A 8 -11.73 14.45 -4.35
N VAL A 9 -10.83 13.55 -4.72
CA VAL A 9 -9.59 13.89 -5.43
C VAL A 9 -9.91 14.26 -6.87
N ILE A 10 -9.58 15.49 -7.28
CA ILE A 10 -9.88 15.98 -8.64
C ILE A 10 -8.63 16.14 -9.52
N ALA A 11 -7.45 16.28 -8.90
CA ALA A 11 -6.16 16.31 -9.59
C ALA A 11 -5.04 15.80 -8.68
N ILE A 12 -4.00 15.23 -9.30
CA ILE A 12 -2.83 14.67 -8.61
C ILE A 12 -1.57 15.17 -9.34
N GLU A 13 -0.69 15.85 -8.61
CA GLU A 13 0.64 16.24 -9.07
C GLU A 13 1.68 15.72 -8.07
N GLY A 14 2.31 14.59 -8.40
CA GLY A 14 3.16 13.88 -7.45
C GLY A 14 2.38 13.45 -6.21
N ARG A 15 2.81 13.90 -5.03
CA ARG A 15 2.09 13.68 -3.74
C ARG A 15 1.24 14.88 -3.31
N ILE A 16 0.96 15.80 -4.21
CA ILE A 16 0.11 16.97 -3.93
C ILE A 16 -1.21 16.79 -4.66
N LEU A 17 -2.30 16.94 -3.92
CA LEU A 17 -3.66 16.76 -4.40
C LEU A 17 -4.35 18.11 -4.57
N SER A 18 -5.23 18.19 -5.56
CA SER A 18 -6.38 19.09 -5.50
C SER A 18 -7.60 18.29 -5.15
N VAL A 19 -8.38 18.78 -4.18
CA VAL A 19 -9.53 18.06 -3.62
C VAL A 19 -10.75 18.95 -3.53
N GLN A 20 -11.93 18.36 -3.76
CA GLN A 20 -13.22 19.00 -3.65
C GLN A 20 -13.95 18.43 -2.43
N PRO A 21 -14.10 19.20 -1.34
CA PRO A 21 -14.89 18.75 -0.18
C PRO A 21 -16.31 18.38 -0.59
N LEU A 22 -16.85 17.31 0.02
CA LEU A 22 -18.15 16.71 -0.35
C LEU A 22 -19.35 17.48 0.22
N GLY A 23 -19.17 18.21 1.32
CA GLY A 23 -20.26 18.89 2.02
C GLY A 23 -21.01 19.88 1.12
N ASN A 24 -22.30 20.08 1.37
CA ASN A 24 -23.10 21.15 0.76
C ASN A 24 -23.90 21.86 1.86
N ARG A 25 -23.19 22.50 2.81
CA ARG A 25 -23.84 23.16 3.94
C ARG A 25 -24.52 24.44 3.44
N GLY A 26 -25.84 24.44 3.45
CA GLY A 26 -26.65 25.61 3.05
C GLY A 26 -26.75 25.82 1.53
N GLY A 27 -26.54 24.79 0.70
CA GLY A 27 -26.68 24.89 -0.76
C GLY A 27 -25.46 25.48 -1.47
N VAL A 28 -24.40 25.81 -0.72
CA VAL A 28 -23.13 26.26 -1.28
C VAL A 28 -22.12 25.12 -1.25
N LYS A 29 -21.58 24.79 -2.43
CA LYS A 29 -20.48 23.85 -2.57
C LYS A 29 -19.18 24.50 -2.05
N PRO A 30 -18.41 23.84 -1.17
CA PRO A 30 -17.13 24.30 -0.72
C PRO A 30 -16.18 24.55 -1.90
N PRO A 31 -15.26 25.52 -1.78
CA PRO A 31 -14.24 25.72 -2.80
C PRO A 31 -13.33 24.49 -2.91
N ILE A 32 -12.74 24.33 -4.09
CA ILE A 32 -11.66 23.38 -4.30
C ILE A 32 -10.46 23.81 -3.47
N ILE A 33 -9.82 22.85 -2.81
CA ILE A 33 -8.59 23.05 -2.06
C ILE A 33 -7.44 22.50 -2.89
N HIS A 34 -6.47 23.35 -3.17
CA HIS A 34 -5.26 23.00 -3.91
C HIS A 34 -4.09 22.83 -2.94
N GLY A 35 -3.04 22.13 -3.38
CA GLY A 35 -1.81 22.03 -2.61
C GLY A 35 -1.90 21.08 -1.42
N VAL A 36 -2.84 20.13 -1.42
CA VAL A 36 -3.06 19.23 -0.28
C VAL A 36 -2.03 18.09 -0.29
N PRO A 37 -1.05 18.05 0.61
CA PRO A 37 -0.10 16.95 0.71
C PRO A 37 -0.81 15.64 1.06
N LEU A 38 -0.45 14.59 0.32
CA LEU A 38 -0.86 13.23 0.61
C LEU A 38 0.13 12.56 1.55
N GLY A 39 -0.34 12.26 2.75
CA GLY A 39 0.41 11.50 3.75
C GLY A 39 0.71 10.07 3.32
N LEU A 40 1.63 9.46 4.06
CA LEU A 40 1.98 8.04 3.96
C LEU A 40 1.43 7.31 5.19
N ASN A 41 1.02 6.05 5.01
CA ASN A 41 0.70 5.21 6.15
C ASN A 41 1.98 4.58 6.70
N GLY A 42 2.63 5.30 7.61
CA GLY A 42 3.89 4.87 8.24
C GLY A 42 4.74 6.05 8.66
N ILE A 43 6.05 5.81 8.76
CA ILE A 43 7.07 6.80 9.16
C ILE A 43 8.26 6.70 8.21
N ASP A 44 8.87 7.83 7.86
CA ASP A 44 10.14 7.94 7.13
C ASP A 44 10.39 6.84 6.06
N ASN A 45 11.23 5.84 6.37
CA ASN A 45 11.65 4.76 5.46
C ASN A 45 10.82 3.47 5.60
N PHE A 46 9.76 3.48 6.42
CA PHE A 46 8.87 2.36 6.65
C PHE A 46 7.42 2.82 6.51
N TYR A 47 6.87 2.64 5.31
CA TYR A 47 5.51 3.04 5.00
C TYR A 47 4.85 2.12 3.99
N ASN A 48 3.52 2.08 4.07
CA ASN A 48 2.67 1.59 3.01
C ASN A 48 2.28 2.76 2.12
N ASP A 49 2.66 2.68 0.85
CA ASP A 49 2.22 3.65 -0.16
C ASP A 49 1.00 3.11 -0.88
N VAL A 50 -0.10 3.84 -0.79
CA VAL A 50 -1.39 3.41 -1.31
C VAL A 50 -1.68 4.16 -2.60
N VAL A 51 -2.09 3.41 -3.61
CA VAL A 51 -2.49 3.99 -4.91
C VAL A 51 -3.78 4.79 -4.74
N ILE A 52 -3.70 6.10 -4.94
CA ILE A 52 -4.85 7.00 -5.03
C ILE A 52 -5.11 7.39 -6.49
N LYS A 53 -6.39 7.57 -6.84
CA LYS A 53 -6.82 7.96 -8.18
C LYS A 53 -7.70 9.20 -8.10
N ILE A 54 -7.80 9.91 -9.22
CA ILE A 54 -8.85 10.93 -9.39
C ILE A 54 -10.22 10.23 -9.20
N GLY A 55 -11.12 10.89 -8.46
CA GLY A 55 -12.41 10.36 -8.02
C GLY A 55 -12.35 9.57 -6.70
N SER A 56 -11.17 9.30 -6.14
CA SER A 56 -11.07 8.72 -4.79
C SER A 56 -11.62 9.69 -3.74
N ILE A 57 -12.36 9.17 -2.76
CA ILE A 57 -12.80 9.94 -1.60
C ILE A 57 -11.77 9.73 -0.49
N VAL A 58 -11.18 10.83 -0.01
CA VAL A 58 -10.18 10.83 1.05
C VAL A 58 -10.61 11.77 2.17
N PRO A 59 -10.25 11.46 3.43
CA PRO A 59 -10.37 12.41 4.52
C PRO A 59 -9.31 13.51 4.39
N ILE A 60 -9.71 14.73 4.68
CA ILE A 60 -8.83 15.88 4.80
C ILE A 60 -8.85 16.42 6.23
N PHE A 61 -7.67 16.73 6.75
CA PHE A 61 -7.48 17.22 8.10
C PHE A 61 -6.90 18.63 8.03
N TYR A 62 -7.64 19.61 8.56
CA TYR A 62 -7.16 20.98 8.65
C TYR A 62 -6.24 21.12 9.85
N THR A 63 -5.06 21.70 9.64
CA THR A 63 -4.12 21.98 10.71
C THR A 63 -4.40 23.35 11.30
N THR A 64 -4.29 23.44 12.63
CA THR A 64 -4.43 24.71 13.32
C THR A 64 -3.37 25.70 12.87
N SER A 65 -2.12 25.24 12.68
CA SER A 65 -1.01 26.07 12.22
C SER A 65 -0.64 25.74 10.77
N ASP A 66 -0.01 26.68 10.08
CA ASP A 66 0.57 26.46 8.76
C ASP A 66 1.73 25.45 8.83
N ILE A 67 1.63 24.40 8.01
CA ILE A 67 2.60 23.29 7.92
C ILE A 67 3.50 23.37 6.67
N SER A 68 3.33 24.39 5.82
CA SER A 68 4.03 24.51 4.54
C SER A 68 5.56 24.49 4.68
N ASN A 69 6.10 25.18 5.68
CA ASN A 69 7.53 25.20 5.95
C ASN A 69 8.10 23.87 6.40
N PHE A 70 7.32 23.11 7.18
CA PHE A 70 7.72 21.75 7.55
C PHE A 70 7.79 20.87 6.30
N LEU A 71 6.79 20.93 5.43
CA LEU A 71 6.71 20.10 4.23
C LEU A 71 7.80 20.42 3.20
N ILE A 72 8.10 21.71 3.00
CA ILE A 72 9.03 22.15 1.95
C ILE A 72 10.47 22.19 2.44
N ARG A 73 10.70 22.55 3.71
CA ARG A 73 12.04 22.87 4.24
C ARG A 73 12.44 22.03 5.44
N ASN A 74 11.60 21.11 5.91
CA ASN A 74 11.75 20.41 7.17
C ASN A 74 11.99 21.37 8.36
N ASN A 75 11.44 22.59 8.27
CA ASN A 75 11.52 23.58 9.34
C ASN A 75 10.31 23.42 10.26
N LYS A 76 10.58 23.29 11.57
CA LYS A 76 9.56 23.08 12.61
C LYS A 76 8.92 24.39 13.09
N ASP A 77 9.44 25.54 12.67
CA ASP A 77 8.91 26.84 13.07
C ASP A 77 7.61 27.18 12.32
N VAL A 78 6.61 27.67 13.06
CA VAL A 78 5.36 28.19 12.50
C VAL A 78 5.60 29.61 12.01
N THR A 79 5.48 29.85 10.71
CA THR A 79 5.79 31.16 10.11
C THR A 79 4.58 32.00 9.74
N SER A 80 3.38 31.44 9.84
CA SER A 80 2.14 32.16 9.56
C SER A 80 1.35 32.34 10.84
N THR A 81 0.85 33.57 11.06
CA THR A 81 -0.11 33.87 12.14
C THR A 81 -1.53 33.47 11.78
N ARG A 82 -1.78 32.96 10.56
CA ARG A 82 -3.10 32.46 10.15
C ARG A 82 -3.32 31.07 10.73
N GLU A 83 -4.16 31.01 11.75
CA GLU A 83 -4.65 29.75 12.29
C GLU A 83 -5.83 29.21 11.47
N ASN A 84 -5.90 27.89 11.27
CA ASN A 84 -7.02 27.18 10.64
C ASN A 84 -7.37 27.68 9.22
N SER A 85 -6.37 27.83 8.35
CA SER A 85 -6.61 28.12 6.93
C SER A 85 -7.01 26.85 6.18
N TYR A 86 -7.99 26.94 5.27
CA TYR A 86 -8.30 25.86 4.31
C TYR A 86 -7.07 25.40 3.52
N ASN A 87 -6.08 26.28 3.38
CA ASN A 87 -4.82 26.00 2.67
C ASN A 87 -3.78 25.24 3.52
N SER A 88 -4.03 25.09 4.83
CA SER A 88 -3.18 24.32 5.74
C SER A 88 -3.92 23.03 6.10
N CYS A 89 -3.88 22.06 5.20
CA CYS A 89 -4.48 20.74 5.43
C CYS A 89 -3.62 19.64 4.83
N PHE A 90 -3.92 18.38 5.17
CA PHE A 90 -3.33 17.20 4.57
C PHE A 90 -4.37 16.10 4.38
N ALA A 91 -4.11 15.18 3.46
CA ALA A 91 -4.96 14.01 3.21
C ALA A 91 -4.27 12.74 3.70
N LEU A 92 -5.05 11.79 4.23
CA LEU A 92 -4.55 10.45 4.56
C LEU A 92 -5.11 9.41 3.58
N PRO A 93 -4.29 8.42 3.17
CA PRO A 93 -4.67 7.47 2.13
C PRO A 93 -5.50 6.30 2.68
N PHE A 94 -6.66 6.60 3.26
CA PHE A 94 -7.64 5.57 3.63
C PHE A 94 -9.04 5.92 3.14
N THR A 95 -9.83 4.89 2.89
CA THR A 95 -11.24 5.00 2.49
C THR A 95 -12.13 4.41 3.56
N PHE A 96 -13.42 4.76 3.49
CA PHE A 96 -14.46 4.12 4.28
C PHE A 96 -15.07 2.98 3.50
N SER A 97 -15.55 1.95 4.22
CA SER A 97 -16.39 0.92 3.62
C SER A 97 -17.65 1.59 3.08
N LYS A 98 -17.86 1.48 1.77
CA LYS A 98 -19.08 1.95 1.12
C LYS A 98 -20.07 0.80 1.11
N GLU A 99 -21.35 1.07 1.30
CA GLU A 99 -22.41 0.07 1.22
C GLU A 99 -22.35 -0.74 -0.09
N SER A 100 -22.02 -0.05 -1.20
CA SER A 100 -21.81 -0.65 -2.52
C SER A 100 -20.69 -1.69 -2.58
N LEU A 101 -19.74 -1.68 -1.64
CA LEU A 101 -18.65 -2.63 -1.58
C LEU A 101 -19.00 -3.86 -0.73
N SER A 102 -20.03 -3.77 0.14
CA SER A 102 -20.54 -4.88 0.96
C SER A 102 -19.43 -5.72 1.63
N ILE A 103 -18.35 -5.05 2.08
CA ILE A 103 -17.17 -5.72 2.64
C ILE A 103 -17.49 -6.09 4.09
N PRO A 104 -17.58 -7.38 4.44
CA PRO A 104 -17.74 -7.80 5.83
C PRO A 104 -16.48 -7.47 6.62
N ILE A 105 -16.63 -7.28 7.94
CA ILE A 105 -15.48 -7.22 8.85
C ILE A 105 -14.75 -8.57 8.73
N PRO A 106 -13.46 -8.59 8.34
CA PRO A 106 -12.75 -9.85 8.17
C PRO A 106 -12.39 -10.43 9.55
N SER A 107 -12.35 -11.76 9.65
CA SER A 107 -11.89 -12.47 10.86
C SER A 107 -10.37 -12.39 11.06
N GLU A 108 -9.65 -11.96 10.03
CA GLU A 108 -8.19 -11.83 10.00
C GLU A 108 -7.78 -10.59 9.18
N LEU A 109 -6.52 -10.19 9.27
CA LEU A 109 -6.00 -9.11 8.42
C LEU A 109 -6.09 -9.54 6.95
N LYS A 110 -6.81 -8.77 6.14
CA LYS A 110 -6.97 -9.02 4.71
C LYS A 110 -6.52 -7.82 3.91
N GLU A 111 -5.61 -8.07 2.99
CA GLU A 111 -5.10 -7.05 2.07
C GLU A 111 -5.45 -7.47 0.64
N VAL A 112 -6.13 -6.59 -0.10
CA VAL A 112 -6.69 -6.90 -1.42
C VAL A 112 -6.03 -6.02 -2.48
N GLY A 113 -5.54 -6.65 -3.54
CA GLY A 113 -4.86 -6.00 -4.67
C GLY A 113 -3.38 -6.36 -4.75
N ASN A 114 -2.70 -5.78 -5.73
CA ASN A 114 -1.28 -6.03 -5.97
C ASN A 114 -0.41 -5.29 -4.95
N LYS A 115 0.64 -5.96 -4.50
CA LYS A 115 1.62 -5.42 -3.55
C LYS A 115 3.02 -5.50 -4.11
N LYS A 116 3.80 -4.46 -3.83
CA LYS A 116 5.23 -4.43 -4.09
C LYS A 116 5.95 -4.19 -2.77
N PHE A 117 6.79 -5.14 -2.37
CA PHE A 117 7.68 -4.99 -1.23
C PHE A 117 9.06 -4.55 -1.72
N ILE A 118 9.65 -3.55 -1.07
CA ILE A 118 11.01 -3.09 -1.35
C ILE A 118 11.82 -3.31 -0.07
N GLY A 119 12.79 -4.22 -0.11
CA GLY A 119 13.58 -4.65 1.04
C GLY A 119 13.47 -6.16 1.29
N ASN A 120 13.89 -6.59 2.47
CA ASN A 120 13.84 -7.99 2.88
C ASN A 120 12.50 -8.30 3.56
N LEU A 121 12.02 -9.53 3.37
CA LEU A 121 10.86 -10.09 4.05
C LEU A 121 11.32 -11.28 4.91
N ASN A 122 11.00 -11.26 6.20
CA ASN A 122 11.10 -12.42 7.07
C ASN A 122 9.68 -12.86 7.44
N HIS A 123 9.30 -14.08 7.06
CA HIS A 123 7.96 -14.62 7.30
C HIS A 123 8.06 -15.84 8.22
N GLU A 124 7.38 -15.78 9.36
CA GLU A 124 7.29 -16.89 10.29
C GLU A 124 5.95 -17.62 10.06
N GLY A 125 6.03 -18.88 9.64
CA GLY A 125 4.88 -19.73 9.36
C GLY A 125 4.84 -20.23 7.92
N SER A 126 3.78 -20.97 7.58
CA SER A 126 3.59 -21.50 6.23
C SER A 126 3.18 -20.39 5.25
N GLN A 127 3.65 -20.51 4.01
CA GLN A 127 3.25 -19.67 2.89
C GLN A 127 2.58 -20.54 1.82
N LEU A 128 1.40 -20.12 1.36
CA LEU A 128 0.74 -20.69 0.20
C LEU A 128 0.75 -19.66 -0.92
N SER A 129 1.20 -20.05 -2.11
CA SER A 129 1.07 -19.26 -3.34
C SER A 129 0.25 -20.08 -4.34
N THR A 130 -0.81 -19.46 -4.87
CA THR A 130 -1.76 -20.12 -5.79
C THR A 130 -1.32 -20.03 -7.25
N GLU A 131 -0.33 -19.19 -7.52
CA GLU A 131 0.26 -18.98 -8.84
C GLU A 131 1.78 -19.18 -8.77
N GLU A 132 2.46 -18.93 -9.90
CA GLU A 132 3.89 -19.14 -10.06
C GLU A 132 4.73 -18.19 -9.19
N ILE A 133 5.84 -18.71 -8.69
CA ILE A 133 6.88 -17.92 -8.01
C ILE A 133 8.11 -17.93 -8.91
N LYS A 134 8.63 -16.72 -9.20
CA LYS A 134 9.90 -16.54 -9.91
C LYS A 134 10.92 -15.89 -8.98
N SER A 135 12.13 -16.40 -8.99
CA SER A 135 13.29 -15.80 -8.33
C SER A 135 14.36 -15.46 -9.37
N GLU A 136 14.93 -14.25 -9.29
CA GLU A 136 16.07 -13.84 -10.12
C GLU A 136 17.41 -14.37 -9.57
N THR A 137 17.42 -14.80 -8.31
CA THR A 137 18.57 -15.42 -7.64
C THR A 137 18.26 -16.86 -7.23
N ASP A 138 19.24 -17.56 -6.69
CA ASP A 138 19.05 -18.90 -6.14
C ASP A 138 18.01 -18.92 -5.01
N VAL A 139 17.29 -20.04 -4.91
CA VAL A 139 16.36 -20.34 -3.83
C VAL A 139 16.99 -21.43 -2.98
N LYS A 140 17.02 -21.24 -1.67
CA LYS A 140 17.48 -22.26 -0.73
C LYS A 140 16.30 -22.93 -0.05
N ALA A 141 16.21 -24.25 -0.19
CA ALA A 141 15.34 -25.07 0.63
C ALA A 141 16.17 -25.58 1.81
N GLU A 142 15.95 -24.98 2.99
CA GLU A 142 16.85 -25.12 4.15
C GLU A 142 18.31 -24.74 3.78
N SER A 143 19.22 -25.72 3.80
CA SER A 143 20.63 -25.53 3.47
C SER A 143 20.97 -25.86 2.01
N ILE A 144 20.01 -26.33 1.22
CA ILE A 144 20.22 -26.85 -0.14
C ILE A 144 19.91 -25.75 -1.18
N SER A 145 20.88 -25.47 -2.06
CA SER A 145 20.71 -24.60 -3.24
C SER A 145 19.87 -25.30 -4.30
N LEU A 146 18.75 -24.71 -4.74
CA LEU A 146 17.96 -25.30 -5.81
C LEU A 146 18.62 -25.13 -7.19
N LYS A 147 19.41 -24.07 -7.41
CA LYS A 147 20.13 -23.85 -8.68
C LYS A 147 21.24 -24.87 -8.93
N GLY A 148 21.87 -25.39 -7.87
CA GLY A 148 23.02 -26.29 -7.94
C GLY A 148 22.80 -27.63 -7.24
N HIS A 149 21.55 -28.07 -7.04
CA HIS A 149 21.30 -29.39 -6.45
C HIS A 149 21.51 -30.49 -7.48
N ASP A 150 22.03 -31.62 -7.00
CA ASP A 150 22.21 -32.84 -7.78
C ASP A 150 21.47 -34.00 -7.13
N HIS A 151 21.08 -34.97 -7.95
CA HIS A 151 20.55 -36.24 -7.48
C HIS A 151 21.61 -37.33 -7.68
N ASN A 152 21.92 -38.08 -6.62
CA ASN A 152 22.74 -39.28 -6.74
C ASN A 152 21.86 -40.45 -7.19
N TYR A 153 21.91 -40.75 -8.49
CA TYR A 153 21.32 -41.97 -9.01
C TYR A 153 22.30 -43.13 -8.76
N THR A 154 21.94 -44.06 -7.89
CA THR A 154 22.50 -45.41 -8.01
C THR A 154 21.94 -46.02 -9.28
N THR A 155 22.76 -46.76 -10.03
CA THR A 155 22.41 -47.44 -11.31
C THR A 155 20.93 -47.83 -11.36
N PRO A 156 20.19 -47.50 -12.44
CA PRO A 156 18.77 -47.82 -12.49
C PRO A 156 18.59 -49.32 -12.23
N ALA A 157 17.62 -49.67 -11.39
CA ALA A 157 17.31 -51.06 -11.07
C ALA A 157 16.96 -51.89 -12.33
N HIS A 158 16.75 -51.23 -13.47
CA HIS A 158 16.41 -51.82 -14.75
C HIS A 158 17.20 -51.20 -15.91
N ALA A 159 17.42 -51.99 -16.96
CA ALA A 159 18.08 -51.54 -18.17
C ALA A 159 17.30 -50.42 -18.87
N ALA A 160 18.00 -49.55 -19.60
CA ALA A 160 17.37 -48.53 -20.43
C ALA A 160 16.39 -49.19 -21.42
N GLY A 161 15.13 -48.75 -21.43
CA GLY A 161 14.08 -49.25 -22.33
C GLY A 161 13.03 -50.17 -21.68
N THR A 162 13.19 -50.57 -20.42
CA THR A 162 12.10 -51.20 -19.65
C THR A 162 11.46 -50.15 -18.76
N GLY A 163 10.21 -49.78 -19.06
CA GLY A 163 9.47 -48.78 -18.29
C GLY A 163 9.40 -49.16 -16.80
N ALA A 164 9.53 -48.17 -15.91
CA ALA A 164 9.30 -48.37 -14.50
C ALA A 164 7.82 -48.75 -14.30
N THR A 165 7.56 -49.96 -13.79
CA THR A 165 6.20 -50.42 -13.46
C THR A 165 5.67 -49.85 -12.15
N THR A 166 6.51 -49.11 -11.42
CA THR A 166 6.15 -48.52 -10.14
C THR A 166 5.86 -47.03 -10.35
N PRO A 167 4.62 -46.58 -10.12
CA PRO A 167 4.31 -45.16 -10.09
C PRO A 167 5.22 -44.46 -9.07
N PRO A 168 5.62 -43.19 -9.30
CA PRO A 168 6.20 -42.38 -8.23
C PRO A 168 5.22 -42.37 -7.06
N ASN A 169 5.73 -42.52 -5.83
CA ASN A 169 4.89 -42.44 -4.63
C ASN A 169 4.14 -41.09 -4.64
N GLU A 170 2.82 -41.16 -4.53
CA GLU A 170 1.92 -40.03 -4.27
C GLU A 170 2.20 -39.37 -2.92
#